data_AF-X6FGV7-F1
#
_entry.id   AF-X6FGV7-F1
#
_cell.length_a   1.000
_cell.length_b   1.000
_cell.length_c   1.000
_cell.angle_alpha   90.00
_cell.angle_beta   90.00
_cell.angle_gamma   90.00
#
_symmetry.space_group_name_H-M   'P 1'
#
loop_
_entity.id
_entity.type
_entity.pdbx_description
1 polymer ?
#
loop_
_entity_poly.entity_id
_entity_poly.type
_entity_poly.pdbx_seq_one_letter_code
_entity_poly.pdbx_strand_id
1 'polypeptide(L)'
;MENHVTWELTPVDKLALATTFKLEAVATHHELRLRARGLIPALTLDFLMIRKKPNSVVVEISVDYRVSLQDADRSASGRIVLVREARVLEVAVRDAVAEAADAILARVAFSHGQVGRAA
;
A
#
# COMPACT_ATOMS: atom_id res chain seq x y z
N MET A 1 28.91 12.64 -4.57
CA MET A 1 27.62 12.95 -5.24
C MET A 1 27.03 11.64 -5.72
N GLU A 2 26.02 11.10 -5.05
CA GLU A 2 25.31 9.92 -5.53
C GLU A 2 24.30 10.35 -6.60
N ASN A 3 24.61 10.06 -7.87
CA ASN A 3 23.67 10.22 -8.97
C ASN A 3 22.51 9.23 -8.78
N HIS A 4 21.38 9.74 -8.32
CA HIS A 4 20.12 9.03 -8.31
C HIS A 4 19.30 9.52 -9.50
N VAL A 5 18.83 8.60 -10.34
CA VAL A 5 17.85 8.92 -11.39
C VAL A 5 16.47 8.62 -10.81
N THR A 6 15.70 9.68 -10.61
CA THR A 6 14.27 9.56 -10.29
C THR A 6 13.51 9.60 -11.60
N TRP A 7 12.76 8.55 -11.91
CA TRP A 7 11.82 8.59 -13.03
C TRP A 7 10.48 9.08 -12.51
N GLU A 8 10.01 10.19 -13.06
CA GLU A 8 8.63 10.58 -12.90
C GLU A 8 7.77 9.62 -13.73
N LEU A 9 6.96 8.81 -13.06
CA LEU A 9 6.08 7.86 -13.73
C LEU A 9 4.91 8.63 -14.33
N THR A 10 4.75 8.55 -15.65
CA THR A 10 3.55 9.06 -16.30
C THR A 10 2.33 8.21 -15.91
N PRO A 11 1.10 8.70 -16.08
CA PRO A 11 -0.10 7.88 -15.83
C PRO A 11 -0.12 6.57 -16.62
N VAL A 12 0.44 6.57 -17.83
CA VAL A 12 0.55 5.37 -18.68
C VAL A 12 1.56 4.38 -18.10
N ASP A 13 2.71 4.85 -17.63
CA ASP A 13 3.71 3.99 -16.97
C ASP A 13 3.15 3.35 -15.71
N LYS A 14 2.43 4.14 -14.90
CA LYS A 14 1.77 3.63 -13.68
C LYS A 14 0.79 2.53 -14.00
N LEU A 15 -0.08 2.74 -15.01
CA LEU A 15 -1.05 1.73 -15.43
C LEU A 15 -0.38 0.47 -15.97
N ALA A 16 0.67 0.62 -16.79
CA ALA A 16 1.44 -0.51 -17.32
C ALA A 16 2.07 -1.32 -16.18
N LEU A 17 2.75 -0.65 -15.24
CA LEU A 17 3.36 -1.29 -14.08
C LEU A 17 2.31 -1.95 -13.18
N ALA A 18 1.20 -1.27 -12.88
CA ALA A 18 0.11 -1.82 -12.08
C ALA A 18 -0.46 -3.11 -12.71
N THR A 19 -0.54 -3.15 -14.04
CA THR A 19 -0.97 -4.32 -14.81
C THR A 19 0.08 -5.43 -14.77
N THR A 20 1.36 -5.11 -15.04
CA THR A 20 2.48 -6.06 -15.00
C THR A 20 2.61 -6.74 -13.65
N PHE A 21 2.50 -5.98 -12.57
CA PHE A 21 2.58 -6.47 -11.19
C PHE A 21 1.24 -6.91 -10.60
N LYS A 22 0.16 -6.86 -11.38
CA LYS A 22 -1.19 -7.29 -11.00
C LYS A 22 -1.67 -6.68 -9.68
N LEU A 23 -1.45 -5.37 -9.49
CA LEU A 23 -1.77 -4.69 -8.23
C LEU A 23 -3.25 -4.79 -7.83
N GLU A 24 -4.16 -4.88 -8.80
CA GLU A 24 -5.59 -5.11 -8.55
C GLU A 24 -5.86 -6.50 -7.93
N ALA A 25 -5.20 -7.54 -8.44
CA ALA A 25 -5.31 -8.89 -7.88
C ALA A 25 -4.71 -8.96 -6.47
N VAL A 26 -3.61 -8.22 -6.25
CA VAL A 26 -3.00 -8.05 -4.92
C VAL A 26 -3.96 -7.33 -3.97
N ALA A 27 -4.61 -6.23 -4.41
CA ALA A 27 -5.62 -5.52 -3.63
C ALA A 27 -6.75 -6.47 -3.20
N THR A 28 -7.30 -7.22 -4.17
CA THR A 28 -8.36 -8.21 -3.94
C THR A 28 -7.92 -9.28 -2.93
N HIS A 29 -6.67 -9.76 -3.03
CA HIS A 29 -6.13 -10.72 -2.08
C HIS A 29 -6.06 -10.17 -0.66
N HIS A 30 -5.60 -8.92 -0.49
CA HIS A 30 -5.58 -8.27 0.83
C HIS A 30 -6.99 -8.00 1.36
N GLU A 31 -7.92 -7.62 0.50
CA GLU A 31 -9.34 -7.48 0.88
C GLU A 31 -9.90 -8.79 1.42
N LEU A 32 -9.65 -9.93 0.76
CA LEU A 32 -10.06 -11.24 1.26
C LEU A 32 -9.46 -11.56 2.64
N ARG A 33 -8.17 -11.25 2.83
CA ARG A 33 -7.49 -11.44 4.13
C ARG A 33 -8.10 -10.56 5.24
N LEU A 34 -8.49 -9.32 4.93
CA LEU A 34 -9.14 -8.42 5.87
C LEU A 34 -10.59 -8.83 6.15
N ARG A 35 -11.33 -9.32 5.14
CA ARG A 35 -12.68 -9.90 5.31
C ARG A 35 -12.67 -11.10 6.25
N ALA A 36 -11.66 -11.96 6.13
CA ALA A 36 -11.46 -13.08 7.07
C ALA A 36 -11.24 -12.64 8.52
N ARG A 37 -10.95 -11.36 8.77
CA ARG A 37 -10.83 -10.74 10.11
C ARG A 37 -12.07 -9.92 10.51
N GLY A 38 -13.20 -10.07 9.82
CA GLY A 38 -14.47 -9.40 10.15
C GLY A 38 -14.59 -7.95 9.67
N LEU A 39 -13.79 -7.56 8.68
CA LEU A 39 -13.78 -6.21 8.13
C LEU A 39 -14.44 -6.18 6.73
N ILE A 40 -14.96 -5.02 6.35
CA ILE A 40 -15.42 -4.72 5.00
C ILE A 40 -14.40 -3.75 4.37
N PRO A 41 -13.39 -4.25 3.65
CA PRO A 41 -12.35 -3.43 3.04
C PRO A 41 -12.71 -3.05 1.60
N ALA A 42 -12.25 -1.87 1.19
CA ALA A 42 -12.08 -1.44 -0.19
C ALA A 42 -10.68 -0.85 -0.34
N LEU A 43 -9.84 -1.46 -1.17
CA LEU A 43 -8.43 -1.10 -1.33
C LEU A 43 -8.11 -0.71 -2.77
N THR A 44 -7.24 0.28 -2.93
CA THR A 44 -6.65 0.62 -4.24
C THR A 44 -5.15 0.78 -4.05
N LEU A 45 -4.38 0.06 -4.86
CA LEU A 45 -2.92 0.13 -4.87
C LEU A 45 -2.46 0.82 -6.15
N ASP A 46 -1.48 1.72 -6.04
CA ASP A 46 -0.90 2.42 -7.19
C ASP A 46 0.60 2.70 -6.98
N PHE A 47 1.35 2.80 -8.08
CA PHE A 47 2.74 3.23 -8.06
C PHE A 47 2.83 4.75 -7.87
N LEU A 48 3.56 5.19 -6.84
CA LEU A 48 3.88 6.59 -6.64
C LEU A 48 5.22 6.95 -7.29
N MET A 49 6.26 6.17 -7.03
CA MET A 49 7.63 6.46 -7.46
C MET A 49 8.43 5.17 -7.65
N ILE A 50 9.34 5.21 -8.63
CA ILE A 50 10.47 4.28 -8.74
C ILE A 50 11.76 5.09 -8.87
N ARG A 51 12.75 4.81 -8.02
CA ARG A 51 14.05 5.47 -8.03
C ARG A 51 15.16 4.43 -8.15
N LYS A 52 16.02 4.54 -9.17
CA LYS A 52 17.22 3.70 -9.27
C LYS A 52 18.37 4.34 -8.52
N LYS A 53 19.00 3.51 -7.69
CA LYS A 53 20.28 3.75 -7.03
C LYS A 53 21.37 2.91 -7.72
N PRO A 54 22.66 3.13 -7.44
CA PRO A 54 23.74 2.39 -8.08
C PRO A 54 23.60 0.86 -8.00
N ASN A 55 23.13 0.33 -6.86
CA ASN A 55 23.07 -1.12 -6.59
C ASN A 55 21.67 -1.60 -6.15
N SER A 56 20.66 -0.74 -6.24
CA SER A 56 19.31 -1.02 -5.74
C SER A 56 18.26 -0.17 -6.45
N VAL A 57 17.00 -0.51 -6.20
CA VAL A 57 15.84 0.25 -6.63
C VAL A 57 14.94 0.48 -5.42
N VAL A 58 14.45 1.71 -5.29
CA VAL A 58 13.45 2.10 -4.31
C VAL A 58 12.11 2.21 -5.03
N VAL A 59 11.09 1.60 -4.44
CA VAL A 59 9.71 1.64 -4.91
C VAL A 59 8.84 2.23 -3.83
N GLU A 60 7.94 3.12 -4.23
CA GLU A 60 6.86 3.64 -3.39
C GLU A 60 5.52 3.24 -3.99
N ILE A 61 4.72 2.50 -3.22
CA ILE A 61 3.35 2.11 -3.57
C ILE A 61 2.38 2.78 -2.61
N SER A 62 1.43 3.55 -3.12
CA SER A 62 0.31 4.04 -2.31
C SER A 62 -0.73 2.95 -2.16
N VAL A 63 -1.29 2.85 -0.96
CA VAL A 63 -2.51 2.10 -0.70
C VAL A 63 -3.56 3.05 -0.14
N ASP A 64 -4.55 3.35 -0.95
CA ASP A 64 -5.78 4.00 -0.51
C ASP A 64 -6.69 2.93 0.07
N TYR A 65 -7.16 3.14 1.30
CA TYR A 65 -7.99 2.17 1.99
C TYR A 65 -9.25 2.82 2.55
N ARG A 66 -10.32 2.03 2.54
CA ARG A 66 -11.51 2.21 3.36
C ARG A 66 -11.82 0.88 4.03
N VAL A 67 -12.02 0.90 5.34
CA VAL A 67 -12.30 -0.30 6.13
C VAL A 67 -13.44 0.02 7.09
N SER A 68 -14.51 -0.76 7.02
CA SER A 68 -15.61 -0.71 7.98
C SER A 68 -15.64 -2.00 8.80
N LEU A 69 -16.14 -1.91 10.04
CA LEU A 69 -16.52 -3.09 10.81
C LEU A 69 -17.93 -3.50 10.38
N GLN A 70 -18.16 -4.80 10.22
CA GLN A 70 -19.42 -5.34 9.70
C GLN A 70 -20.64 -4.96 10.58
N ASP A 71 -20.40 -4.72 11.88
CA ASP A 71 -21.43 -4.41 12.87
C ASP A 71 -21.27 -3.01 13.51
N ALA A 72 -20.48 -2.10 12.90
CA ALA A 72 -20.33 -0.75 13.43
C ALA A 72 -20.48 0.31 12.34
N ASP A 73 -21.20 1.39 12.66
CA ASP A 73 -21.35 2.59 11.82
C ASP A 73 -20.05 3.40 11.65
N ARG A 74 -18.90 2.83 12.02
CA ARG A 74 -17.60 3.48 11.94
C ARG A 74 -16.81 2.88 10.80
N SER A 75 -16.46 3.75 9.85
CA SER A 75 -15.50 3.44 8.79
C SER A 75 -14.22 4.24 9.03
N ALA A 76 -13.08 3.60 8.79
CA ALA A 76 -11.77 4.23 8.76
C ALA A 76 -11.30 4.30 7.32
N SER A 77 -10.86 5.46 6.88
CA SER A 77 -10.27 5.65 5.55
C SER A 77 -8.96 6.41 5.65
N GLY A 78 -8.09 6.18 4.68
CA GLY A 78 -6.83 6.91 4.58
C GLY A 78 -5.97 6.39 3.45
N ARG A 79 -4.76 6.94 3.41
CA ARG A 79 -3.70 6.52 2.51
C ARG A 79 -2.47 6.13 3.33
N ILE A 80 -1.84 5.04 2.95
CA ILE A 80 -0.50 4.68 3.40
C ILE A 80 0.44 4.62 2.19
N VAL A 81 1.73 4.89 2.42
CA VAL A 81 2.77 4.74 1.40
C VAL A 81 3.73 3.67 1.86
N LEU A 82 3.86 2.63 1.06
CA LEU A 82 4.74 1.49 1.29
C LEU A 82 6.03 1.73 0.50
N VAL A 83 7.12 1.97 1.22
CA VAL A 83 8.43 2.24 0.64
C VAL A 83 9.33 1.03 0.83
N ARG A 84 9.89 0.49 -0.25
CA ARG A 84 10.87 -0.61 -0.17
C ARG A 84 12.05 -0.38 -1.07
N GLU A 85 13.20 -0.85 -0.60
CA GLU A 85 14.43 -0.89 -1.37
C GLU A 85 14.88 -2.34 -1.53
N ALA A 86 15.18 -2.74 -2.76
CA ALA A 86 15.75 -4.06 -3.04
C ALA A 86 16.75 -3.99 -4.20
N ARG A 87 17.48 -5.08 -4.46
CA ARG A 87 18.42 -5.16 -5.60
C ARG A 87 17.70 -5.15 -6.95
N VAL A 88 16.46 -5.63 -7.00
CA VAL A 88 15.65 -5.75 -8.22
C VAL A 88 14.22 -5.27 -7.95
N LEU A 89 13.54 -4.79 -9.00
CA LEU A 89 12.24 -4.12 -8.89
C LEU A 89 11.16 -5.08 -8.37
N GLU A 90 11.14 -6.30 -8.89
CA GLU A 90 10.16 -7.32 -8.57
C GLU A 90 10.17 -7.67 -7.07
N VAL A 91 11.36 -7.74 -6.48
CA VAL A 91 11.53 -8.00 -5.05
C VAL A 91 11.05 -6.81 -4.24
N ALA A 92 11.42 -5.57 -4.62
CA ALA A 92 10.95 -4.37 -3.93
C ALA A 92 9.42 -4.25 -3.95
N VAL A 93 8.79 -4.52 -5.10
CA VAL A 93 7.32 -4.51 -5.25
C VAL A 93 6.68 -5.58 -4.38
N ARG A 94 7.14 -6.83 -4.49
CA ARG A 94 6.60 -7.96 -3.71
C ARG A 94 6.67 -7.69 -2.22
N ASP A 95 7.83 -7.25 -1.74
CA ASP A 95 8.06 -7.00 -0.32
C ASP A 95 7.26 -5.77 0.16
N ALA A 96 7.03 -4.77 -0.72
CA ALA A 96 6.19 -3.62 -0.39
C ALA A 96 4.74 -4.05 -0.17
N VAL A 97 4.17 -4.81 -1.11
CA VAL A 97 2.75 -5.20 -1.03
C VAL A 97 2.47 -6.26 0.04
N ALA A 98 3.43 -7.14 0.35
CA ALA A 98 3.24 -8.23 1.32
C ALA A 98 2.75 -7.74 2.70
N GLU A 99 3.19 -6.54 3.10
CA GLU A 99 2.88 -5.93 4.39
C GLU A 99 1.66 -4.98 4.36
N ALA A 100 1.01 -4.80 3.21
CA ALA A 100 -0.06 -3.83 3.04
C ALA A 100 -1.23 -4.05 4.03
N ALA A 101 -1.70 -5.29 4.16
CA ALA A 101 -2.82 -5.60 5.06
C ALA A 101 -2.49 -5.32 6.54
N ASP A 102 -1.28 -5.68 7.00
CA ASP A 102 -0.88 -5.46 8.38
C ASP A 102 -0.65 -3.98 8.68
N ALA A 103 -0.12 -3.21 7.71
CA ALA A 103 0.01 -1.76 7.81
C ALA A 103 -1.36 -1.05 7.90
N ILE A 104 -2.36 -1.49 7.12
CA ILE A 104 -3.73 -0.97 7.20
C ILE A 104 -4.31 -1.25 8.59
N LEU A 105 -4.17 -2.47 9.10
CA LEU A 105 -4.69 -2.83 10.42
C LEU A 105 -4.03 -2.02 11.54
N ALA A 106 -2.71 -1.83 11.50
CA ALA A 106 -2.00 -1.00 12.45
C ALA A 106 -2.51 0.45 12.41
N ARG A 107 -2.75 0.99 11.21
CA ARG A 107 -3.26 2.35 11.02
C ARG A 107 -4.70 2.49 11.53
N VAL A 108 -5.57 1.53 11.23
CA VAL A 108 -6.96 1.47 11.72
C VAL A 108 -6.97 1.37 13.24
N ALA A 109 -6.18 0.47 13.84
CA ALA A 109 -6.07 0.33 15.29
C ALA A 109 -5.62 1.64 15.97
N PHE A 110 -4.64 2.34 15.40
CA PHE A 110 -4.19 3.65 15.90
C PHE A 110 -5.31 4.69 15.85
N SER A 111 -6.01 4.82 14.71
CA SER A 111 -7.11 5.78 14.54
C SER A 111 -8.30 5.51 15.47
N HIS A 112 -8.61 4.24 15.75
CA HIS A 112 -9.67 3.87 16.69
C HIS A 112 -9.23 3.97 18.17
N GLY A 113 -7.95 3.73 18.47
CA GLY A 113 -7.38 3.85 19.81
C GLY A 113 -7.23 5.29 20.31
N GLN A 114 -7.10 6.28 19.42
CA GLN A 114 -7.10 7.70 19.79
C GLN A 114 -8.49 8.24 20.16
N VAL A 115 -9.59 7.53 19.86
CA VAL A 115 -10.94 7.89 20.31
C VAL A 115 -11.23 7.41 21.75
N GLY A 116 -10.28 6.70 22.39
CA GLY A 116 -10.38 6.24 23.78
C GLY A 116 -9.56 7.04 24.80
N ARG A 117 -8.85 8.11 24.38
CA ARG A 117 -8.13 9.03 25.27
C ARG A 117 -8.26 10.47 24.79
N ALA A 118 -9.46 11.01 24.91
CA ALA A 118 -9.68 12.44 25.00
C ALA A 118 -10.82 12.68 26.01
N ALA A 119 -10.40 13.12 27.21
CA ALA A 119 -11.18 13.60 28.36
C ALA A 119 -12.07 12.58 29.09
#